data_AF-A0A8C5XZZ0-F1
#
_entry.id   AF-A0A8C5XZZ0-F1
#
_cell.length_a   1.000
_cell.length_b   1.000
_cell.length_c   1.000
_cell.angle_alpha   90.00
_cell.angle_beta   90.00
_cell.angle_gamma   90.00
#
_symmetry.space_group_name_H-M   'P 1'
#
loop_
_entity.id
_entity.type
_entity.pdbx_description
1 polymer ?
#
loop_
_entity_poly.entity_id
_entity_poly.type
_entity_poly.pdbx_seq_one_letter_code
_entity_poly.pdbx_strand_id
1 'polypeptide(L)'
;MLSSVMFWGLIALIGTSRGSYPFTQSMSPHLQPRLYRGCYGDIMTMETSGAACDINSLISCGIRGSEMFAEMDLRAIKPYQTVIKEVGQRHCVDPAIIAAIISRESHGGSILRDGWDHRGLKFGLMQLDKQIYHPVGTWDSKEHLLQAVGVLTDRIKAIQKKFPTWNATQHLKGFFLL
;
A
#
# COMPACT_ATOMS: atom_id res chain seq x y z
N MET A 1 -3.81 -31.79 -14.91
CA MET A 1 -4.10 -31.78 -13.46
C MET A 1 -3.04 -30.92 -12.80
N LEU A 2 -3.37 -29.70 -12.40
CA LEU A 2 -2.46 -28.83 -11.65
C LEU A 2 -3.23 -28.32 -10.43
N SER A 3 -2.71 -28.67 -9.26
CA SER A 3 -3.39 -28.57 -7.98
C SER A 3 -3.68 -27.12 -7.58
N SER A 4 -4.94 -26.90 -7.26
CA SER A 4 -5.47 -25.77 -6.52
C SER A 4 -4.93 -25.81 -5.09
N VAL A 5 -4.26 -24.75 -4.64
CA VAL A 5 -4.06 -24.50 -3.21
C VAL A 5 -4.73 -23.17 -2.87
N MET A 6 -5.96 -23.35 -2.42
CA MET A 6 -6.83 -22.36 -1.80
C MET A 6 -6.21 -21.89 -0.48
N PHE A 7 -6.19 -20.57 -0.26
CA PHE A 7 -6.38 -20.03 1.08
C PHE A 7 -7.67 -19.22 1.07
N TRP A 8 -8.74 -19.91 1.46
CA TRP A 8 -9.97 -19.30 1.94
C TRP A 8 -9.70 -18.67 3.32
N GLY A 9 -10.05 -17.41 3.47
CA GLY A 9 -10.02 -16.67 4.72
C GLY A 9 -11.15 -15.64 4.75
N LEU A 10 -12.37 -16.16 4.92
CA LEU A 10 -13.62 -15.51 5.37
C LEU A 10 -14.17 -14.28 4.63
N ILE A 11 -15.20 -14.55 3.83
CA ILE A 11 -16.34 -13.66 3.65
C ILE A 11 -17.05 -13.55 5.01
N ALA A 12 -17.12 -12.33 5.56
CA ALA A 12 -18.09 -11.99 6.60
C ALA A 12 -18.63 -10.58 6.37
N LEU A 13 -19.88 -10.57 5.90
CA LEU A 13 -20.91 -9.55 6.12
C LEU A 13 -20.74 -8.18 5.45
N ILE A 14 -21.57 -8.02 4.42
CA ILE A 14 -22.26 -6.78 4.05
C ILE A 14 -22.84 -6.16 5.33
N GLY A 15 -22.14 -5.17 5.88
CA GLY A 15 -22.65 -4.29 6.92
C GLY A 15 -22.80 -2.90 6.35
N THR A 16 -24.03 -2.50 6.02
CA THR A 16 -24.37 -1.11 5.72
C THR A 16 -24.21 -0.28 7.00
N SER A 17 -23.00 0.18 7.30
CA SER A 17 -22.79 1.17 8.34
C SER A 17 -22.90 2.56 7.71
N ARG A 18 -24.10 3.15 7.80
CA ARG A 18 -24.28 4.60 7.62
C ARG A 18 -23.57 5.30 8.77
N GLY A 19 -22.33 5.70 8.56
CA GLY A 19 -21.62 6.65 9.41
C GLY A 19 -22.17 8.05 9.18
N SER A 20 -23.22 8.41 9.94
CA SER A 20 -23.84 9.73 9.90
C SER A 20 -23.17 10.67 10.91
N TYR A 21 -22.08 11.37 10.58
CA TYR A 21 -21.69 12.60 11.30
C TYR A 21 -20.93 13.59 10.40
N PRO A 22 -21.28 14.89 10.45
CA PRO A 22 -20.64 15.92 9.64
C PRO A 22 -19.24 16.22 10.16
N PHE A 23 -18.30 16.23 9.22
CA PHE A 23 -16.92 16.63 9.37
C PHE A 23 -16.82 18.12 9.73
N THR A 24 -16.44 18.43 10.97
CA THR A 24 -15.94 19.76 11.37
C THR A 24 -14.58 19.61 12.02
N GLN A 25 -13.56 19.37 11.19
CA GLN A 25 -12.21 19.75 11.54
C GLN A 25 -11.73 20.80 10.54
N SER A 26 -11.40 21.96 11.09
CA SER A 26 -10.83 23.13 10.44
C SER A 26 -9.71 22.75 9.47
N MET A 27 -10.04 22.62 8.19
CA MET A 27 -9.05 22.56 7.12
C MET A 27 -8.61 23.98 6.82
N SER A 28 -7.40 24.32 7.23
CA SER A 28 -6.71 25.52 6.75
C SER A 28 -6.59 25.42 5.21
N PRO A 29 -7.08 26.41 4.44
CA PRO A 29 -7.23 26.32 2.98
C PRO A 29 -5.92 26.71 2.29
N HIS A 30 -4.89 25.90 2.46
CA HIS A 30 -3.70 25.93 1.61
C HIS A 30 -3.57 24.60 0.88
N LEU A 31 -4.56 24.34 0.01
CA LEU A 31 -4.49 23.30 -1.02
C LEU A 31 -3.41 23.72 -2.03
N GLN A 32 -2.15 23.38 -1.74
CA GLN A 32 -1.19 23.22 -2.83
C GLN A 32 -1.76 22.15 -3.78
N PRO A 33 -1.89 22.41 -5.09
CA PRO A 33 -2.19 21.36 -6.05
C PRO A 33 -1.11 20.29 -5.86
N ARG A 34 -1.50 19.08 -5.44
CA ARG A 34 -0.54 17.98 -5.32
C ARG A 34 0.02 17.75 -6.73
N LEU A 35 1.27 18.14 -6.94
CA LEU A 35 2.08 17.91 -8.15
C LEU A 35 2.25 16.43 -8.49
N TYR A 36 1.73 15.52 -7.66
CA TYR A 36 1.86 14.08 -7.77
C TYR A 36 0.47 13.45 -7.69
N ARG A 37 -0.28 13.49 -8.80
CA ARG A 37 -1.47 12.66 -9.00
C ARG A 37 -1.07 11.45 -9.84
N GLY A 38 -1.21 10.24 -9.30
CA GLY A 38 -0.87 9.02 -10.02
C GLY A 38 -1.87 8.68 -11.13
N CYS A 39 -1.46 7.83 -12.07
CA CYS A 39 -2.28 7.32 -13.18
C CYS A 39 -3.31 6.26 -12.73
N TYR A 40 -3.18 5.72 -11.52
CA TYR A 40 -3.94 4.56 -11.05
C TYR A 40 -5.10 4.90 -10.11
N GLY A 41 -5.51 6.17 -10.07
CA GLY A 41 -6.62 6.64 -9.25
C GLY A 41 -6.21 7.70 -8.24
N ASP A 42 -7.22 8.34 -7.66
CA ASP A 42 -7.03 9.38 -6.65
C ASP A 42 -7.31 8.83 -5.26
N ILE A 43 -6.23 8.65 -4.49
CA ILE A 43 -6.28 8.05 -3.14
C ILE A 43 -7.15 8.86 -2.17
N MET A 44 -7.30 10.17 -2.37
CA MET A 44 -8.11 11.01 -1.48
C MET A 44 -9.61 10.75 -1.65
N THR A 45 -9.99 10.13 -2.76
CA THR A 45 -11.38 9.78 -3.08
C THR A 45 -11.68 8.30 -2.85
N MET A 46 -10.69 7.53 -2.36
CA MET A 46 -10.84 6.09 -2.18
C MET A 46 -11.51 5.76 -0.85
N GLU A 47 -12.63 5.03 -0.92
CA GLU A 47 -13.27 4.47 0.27
C GLU A 47 -12.45 3.31 0.86
N THR A 48 -12.12 3.43 2.15
CA THR A 48 -11.41 2.42 2.92
C THR A 48 -12.03 2.25 4.31
N SER A 49 -12.05 1.01 4.80
CA SER A 49 -12.39 0.71 6.20
C SER A 49 -11.21 0.89 7.15
N GLY A 50 -9.99 1.09 6.63
CA GLY A 50 -8.75 1.15 7.40
C GLY A 50 -8.32 -0.23 7.93
N ALA A 51 -7.54 -0.23 9.02
CA ALA A 51 -6.98 -1.42 9.62
C ALA A 51 -8.09 -2.33 10.18
N ALA A 52 -7.97 -3.64 9.96
CA ALA A 52 -8.91 -4.60 10.53
C ALA A 52 -8.89 -4.51 12.06
N CYS A 53 -10.04 -4.77 12.69
CA CYS A 53 -10.14 -4.90 14.14
C CYS A 53 -10.03 -6.39 14.49
N ASP A 54 -8.83 -6.87 14.78
CA ASP A 54 -8.57 -8.23 15.27
C ASP A 54 -7.97 -8.23 16.68
N ILE A 55 -7.76 -9.42 17.23
CA ILE A 55 -7.21 -9.60 18.59
C ILE A 55 -5.80 -9.02 18.70
N ASN A 56 -5.04 -8.93 17.62
CA ASN A 56 -3.69 -8.37 17.61
C ASN A 56 -3.69 -6.84 17.42
N SER A 57 -4.78 -6.25 16.94
CA SER A 57 -4.95 -4.81 16.69
C SER A 57 -5.94 -4.13 17.66
N LEU A 58 -6.10 -4.68 18.87
CA LEU A 58 -7.08 -4.25 19.89
C LEU A 58 -6.96 -2.77 20.29
N ILE A 59 -5.76 -2.19 20.19
CA ILE A 59 -5.49 -0.82 20.67
C ILE A 59 -5.93 0.23 19.64
N SER A 60 -5.88 -0.08 18.35
CA SER A 60 -6.24 0.86 17.29
C SER A 60 -6.60 0.14 15.98
N CYS A 61 -7.85 0.31 15.53
CA CYS A 61 -8.32 -0.21 14.25
C CYS A 61 -9.14 0.84 13.48
N GLY A 62 -9.66 0.46 12.31
CA GLY A 62 -10.33 1.37 11.40
C GLY A 62 -9.37 2.39 10.78
N ILE A 63 -9.91 3.48 10.24
CA ILE A 63 -9.14 4.55 9.60
C ILE A 63 -8.13 5.15 10.59
N ARG A 64 -8.58 5.46 11.82
CA ARG A 64 -7.72 6.05 12.86
C ARG A 64 -6.55 5.13 13.24
N GLY A 65 -6.77 3.81 13.27
CA GLY A 65 -5.69 2.85 13.48
C GLY A 65 -4.66 2.89 12.36
N SER A 66 -5.11 2.91 11.10
CA SER A 66 -4.20 3.06 9.95
C SER A 66 -3.39 4.35 10.00
N GLU A 67 -4.02 5.47 10.35
CA GLU A 67 -3.34 6.77 10.49
C GLU A 67 -2.30 6.74 11.60
N MET A 68 -2.63 6.14 12.76
CA MET A 68 -1.69 5.98 13.86
C MET A 68 -0.47 5.13 13.47
N PHE A 69 -0.66 4.00 12.78
CA PHE A 69 0.46 3.18 12.30
C PHE A 69 1.32 3.95 11.29
N ALA A 70 0.70 4.67 10.34
CA ALA A 70 1.43 5.48 9.37
C ALA A 70 2.22 6.62 10.04
N GLU A 71 1.68 7.24 11.09
CA GLU A 71 2.35 8.28 11.86
C GLU A 71 3.56 7.72 12.62
N MET A 72 3.44 6.53 13.21
CA MET A 72 4.55 5.84 13.88
C MET A 72 5.70 5.53 12.91
N ASP A 73 5.37 5.12 11.68
CA ASP A 73 6.35 4.76 10.66
C ASP A 73 6.97 5.97 9.95
N LEU A 74 6.37 7.17 10.09
CA LEU A 74 6.77 8.36 9.35
C LEU A 74 8.25 8.70 9.52
N ARG A 75 8.80 8.53 10.73
CA ARG A 75 10.22 8.79 11.01
C ARG A 75 11.13 7.86 10.22
N ALA A 76 10.78 6.58 10.12
CA ALA A 76 11.55 5.57 9.40
C ALA A 76 11.42 5.73 7.87
N ILE A 77 10.28 6.23 7.39
CA ILE A 77 10.02 6.42 5.96
C ILE A 77 10.63 7.74 5.42
N LYS A 78 10.73 8.77 6.27
CA LYS A 78 11.20 10.11 5.87
C LYS A 78 12.53 10.13 5.10
N PRO A 79 13.57 9.33 5.46
CA PRO A 79 14.82 9.27 4.69
C PRO A 79 14.62 8.87 3.22
N TYR A 80 13.60 8.06 2.91
CA TYR A 80 13.30 7.58 1.56
C TYR A 80 12.37 8.52 0.78
N GLN A 81 11.96 9.66 1.34
CA GLN A 81 10.96 10.54 0.72
C GLN A 81 11.33 10.96 -0.71
N THR A 82 12.59 11.32 -0.94
CA THR A 82 13.07 11.75 -2.26
C THR A 82 12.99 10.61 -3.27
N VAL A 83 13.52 9.43 -2.93
CA VAL A 83 13.49 8.28 -3.84
C VAL A 83 12.07 7.78 -4.10
N ILE A 84 11.20 7.80 -3.09
CA ILE A 84 9.77 7.46 -3.24
C ILE A 84 9.08 8.39 -4.23
N LYS A 85 9.34 9.71 -4.17
CA LYS A 85 8.79 10.69 -5.12
C LYS A 85 9.30 10.45 -6.54
N GLU A 86 10.59 10.21 -6.70
CA GLU A 86 11.21 9.95 -8.01
C GLU A 86 10.67 8.67 -8.66
N VAL A 87 10.57 7.58 -7.88
CA VAL A 87 10.03 6.31 -8.35
C VAL A 87 8.54 6.45 -8.67
N GLY A 88 7.78 7.14 -7.81
CA GLY A 88 6.37 7.45 -8.05
C GLY A 88 6.14 8.19 -9.36
N GLN A 89 6.93 9.24 -9.64
CA GLN A 89 6.89 9.93 -10.93
C GLN A 89 7.19 9.00 -12.10
N ARG A 90 8.26 8.21 -12.01
CA ARG A 90 8.69 7.33 -13.09
C ARG A 90 7.66 6.27 -13.46
N HIS A 91 6.91 5.76 -12.47
CA HIS A 91 5.88 4.75 -12.68
C HIS A 91 4.45 5.33 -12.75
N CYS A 92 4.29 6.65 -12.69
CA CYS A 92 3.01 7.31 -12.55
C CYS A 92 2.16 6.76 -11.39
N VAL A 93 2.79 6.51 -10.25
CA VAL A 93 2.14 6.06 -9.00
C VAL A 93 2.20 7.21 -8.00
N ASP A 94 1.11 7.45 -7.27
CA ASP A 94 1.12 8.43 -6.18
C ASP A 94 2.18 8.01 -5.13
N PRO A 95 3.18 8.85 -4.81
CA PRO A 95 4.21 8.54 -3.82
C PRO A 95 3.64 8.13 -2.46
N ALA A 96 2.43 8.59 -2.09
CA ALA A 96 1.78 8.17 -0.86
C ALA A 96 1.35 6.70 -0.87
N ILE A 97 1.03 6.10 -2.03
CA ILE A 97 0.76 4.66 -2.15
C ILE A 97 2.03 3.87 -1.86
N ILE A 98 3.17 4.30 -2.42
CA ILE A 98 4.46 3.64 -2.21
C ILE A 98 4.83 3.71 -0.72
N ALA A 99 4.72 4.89 -0.10
CA ALA A 99 4.98 5.08 1.32
C ALA A 99 4.05 4.20 2.20
N ALA A 100 2.77 4.12 1.87
CA ALA A 100 1.80 3.29 2.59
C ALA A 100 2.15 1.78 2.50
N ILE A 101 2.58 1.31 1.33
CA ILE A 101 3.04 -0.08 1.16
C ILE A 101 4.29 -0.33 2.00
N ILE A 102 5.26 0.59 2.00
CA ILE A 102 6.49 0.45 2.81
C ILE A 102 6.16 0.41 4.31
N SER A 103 5.26 1.27 4.78
CA SER A 103 4.74 1.23 6.16
C SER A 103 4.17 -0.14 6.49
N ARG A 104 3.24 -0.62 5.66
CA ARG A 104 2.56 -1.90 5.88
C ARG A 104 3.50 -3.11 5.84
N GLU A 105 4.42 -3.14 4.89
CA GLU A 105 5.25 -4.32 4.63
C GLU A 105 6.49 -4.39 5.53
N SER A 106 7.07 -3.25 5.90
CA SER A 106 8.37 -3.24 6.59
C SER A 106 8.51 -2.20 7.70
N HIS A 107 7.47 -1.42 8.03
CA HIS A 107 7.56 -0.31 8.99
C HIS A 107 8.75 0.62 8.69
N GLY A 108 8.91 0.99 7.41
CA GLY A 108 10.06 1.79 6.96
C GLY A 108 11.41 1.08 7.07
N GLY A 109 11.43 -0.25 7.05
CA GLY A 109 12.62 -1.08 7.22
C GLY A 109 12.94 -1.47 8.67
N SER A 110 12.22 -0.96 9.66
CA SER A 110 12.55 -1.14 11.08
C SER A 110 12.46 -2.59 11.57
N ILE A 111 11.67 -3.44 10.90
CA ILE A 111 11.52 -4.86 11.25
C ILE A 111 12.41 -5.79 10.41
N LEU A 112 13.21 -5.25 9.49
CA LEU A 112 14.03 -6.04 8.57
C LEU A 112 15.38 -6.42 9.17
N ARG A 113 15.90 -7.59 8.78
CA ARG A 113 17.26 -8.05 9.10
C ARG A 113 18.03 -8.16 7.80
N ASP A 114 18.99 -7.25 7.60
CA ASP A 114 19.74 -7.12 6.33
C ASP A 114 18.83 -7.08 5.09
N GLY A 115 17.68 -6.42 5.23
CA GLY A 115 16.69 -6.30 4.16
C GLY A 115 15.69 -7.43 4.04
N TRP A 116 15.82 -8.49 4.85
CA TRP A 116 14.93 -9.65 4.81
C TRP A 116 13.90 -9.62 5.93
N ASP A 117 12.74 -10.22 5.67
CA ASP A 117 11.79 -10.53 6.73
C ASP A 117 12.33 -11.61 7.68
N HIS A 118 11.64 -11.80 8.80
CA HIS A 118 11.99 -12.83 9.80
C HIS A 118 12.12 -14.26 9.24
N ARG A 119 11.45 -14.57 8.11
CA ARG A 119 11.52 -15.89 7.45
C ARG A 119 12.57 -15.96 6.34
N GLY A 120 13.18 -14.84 5.97
CA GLY A 120 14.11 -14.77 4.85
C GLY A 120 13.47 -15.07 3.49
N LEU A 121 12.17 -14.82 3.32
CA LEU A 121 11.40 -15.07 2.10
C LEU A 121 11.14 -13.80 1.31
N LYS A 122 10.97 -12.67 1.99
CA LYS A 122 10.64 -11.39 1.36
C LYS A 122 11.78 -10.38 1.56
N PHE A 123 12.04 -9.58 0.51
CA PHE A 123 13.18 -8.69 0.44
C PHE A 123 12.80 -7.22 0.26
N GLY A 124 13.50 -6.34 0.98
CA GLY A 124 13.50 -4.89 0.82
C GLY A 124 12.29 -4.17 1.39
N LEU A 125 12.29 -2.83 1.27
CA LEU A 125 11.28 -1.96 1.87
C LEU A 125 9.83 -2.30 1.50
N MET A 126 9.63 -2.84 0.29
CA MET A 126 8.34 -3.27 -0.26
C MET A 126 8.17 -4.80 -0.32
N GLN A 127 9.07 -5.55 0.31
CA GLN A 127 8.92 -6.99 0.60
C GLN A 127 8.58 -7.88 -0.61
N LEU A 128 9.46 -7.85 -1.62
CA LEU A 128 9.35 -8.73 -2.80
C LEU A 128 9.63 -10.19 -2.42
N ASP A 129 8.73 -11.10 -2.82
CA ASP A 129 8.91 -12.54 -2.62
C ASP A 129 10.02 -13.09 -3.53
N LYS A 130 11.07 -13.62 -2.92
CA LYS A 130 12.26 -14.13 -3.63
C LYS A 130 11.99 -15.39 -4.47
N GLN A 131 10.90 -16.10 -4.19
CA GLN A 131 10.52 -17.29 -4.95
C GLN A 131 9.88 -16.91 -6.29
N ILE A 132 9.29 -15.71 -6.37
CA ILE A 132 8.57 -15.23 -7.55
C ILE A 132 9.45 -14.26 -8.35
N TYR A 133 10.20 -13.40 -7.66
CA TYR A 133 11.01 -12.34 -8.26
C TYR A 133 12.47 -12.48 -7.83
N HIS A 134 13.39 -12.15 -8.73
CA HIS A 134 14.81 -12.02 -8.39
C HIS A 134 15.08 -10.58 -7.92
N PRO A 135 15.30 -10.32 -6.62
CA PRO A 135 15.44 -8.96 -6.13
C PRO A 135 16.71 -8.28 -6.66
N VAL A 136 16.62 -6.99 -6.99
CA VAL A 136 17.76 -6.21 -7.50
C VAL A 136 18.11 -5.04 -6.59
N GLY A 137 19.39 -4.67 -6.57
CA GLY A 137 19.90 -3.58 -5.72
C GLY A 137 20.01 -3.94 -4.24
N THR A 138 20.27 -2.94 -3.39
CA THR A 138 20.16 -3.10 -1.93
C THR A 138 18.70 -2.99 -1.50
N TRP A 139 18.39 -3.51 -0.33
CA TRP A 139 17.02 -3.65 0.20
C TRP A 139 16.25 -2.32 0.33
N ASP A 140 16.98 -1.21 0.42
CA ASP A 140 16.52 0.17 0.55
C ASP A 140 16.85 1.06 -0.67
N SER A 141 17.44 0.48 -1.71
CA SER A 141 17.91 1.21 -2.89
C SER A 141 16.77 1.70 -3.79
N LYS A 142 17.11 2.67 -4.66
CA LYS A 142 16.24 3.11 -5.74
C LYS A 142 15.94 1.97 -6.72
N GLU A 143 16.91 1.12 -7.00
CA GLU A 143 16.78 -0.04 -7.89
C GLU A 143 15.73 -1.01 -7.36
N HIS A 144 15.76 -1.32 -6.06
CA HIS A 144 14.74 -2.14 -5.40
C HIS A 144 13.35 -1.50 -5.50
N LEU A 145 13.22 -0.21 -5.20
CA LEU A 145 11.94 0.49 -5.29
C LEU A 145 11.42 0.56 -6.74
N LEU A 146 12.28 0.78 -7.73
CA LEU A 146 11.89 0.74 -9.15
C LEU A 146 11.34 -0.64 -9.55
N GLN A 147 12.01 -1.71 -9.12
CA GLN A 147 11.54 -3.07 -9.38
C GLN A 147 10.19 -3.31 -8.71
N ALA A 148 10.08 -3.02 -7.41
CA ALA A 148 8.88 -3.31 -6.64
C ALA A 148 7.66 -2.51 -7.15
N VAL A 149 7.85 -1.23 -7.48
CA VAL A 149 6.79 -0.40 -8.05
C VAL A 149 6.46 -0.83 -9.49
N GLY A 150 7.44 -1.29 -10.27
CA GLY A 150 7.19 -1.93 -11.56
C GLY A 150 6.23 -3.11 -11.44
N VAL A 151 6.53 -4.06 -10.56
CA VAL A 151 5.67 -5.23 -10.26
C VAL A 151 4.27 -4.81 -9.81
N LEU A 152 4.18 -3.80 -8.94
CA LEU A 152 2.90 -3.21 -8.51
C LEU A 152 2.09 -2.71 -9.72
N THR A 153 2.70 -1.91 -10.59
CA THR A 153 2.00 -1.36 -11.76
C THR A 153 1.53 -2.44 -12.74
N ASP A 154 2.32 -3.50 -12.93
CA ASP A 154 1.95 -4.60 -13.82
C ASP A 154 0.78 -5.41 -13.27
N ARG A 155 0.73 -5.62 -11.95
CA ARG A 155 -0.43 -6.24 -11.28
C ARG A 155 -1.69 -5.39 -11.41
N ILE A 156 -1.59 -4.07 -11.21
CA ILE A 156 -2.73 -3.16 -11.38
C ILE A 156 -3.25 -3.23 -12.83
N LYS A 157 -2.35 -3.19 -13.84
CA LYS A 157 -2.74 -3.34 -15.25
C LYS A 157 -3.40 -4.69 -15.53
N ALA A 158 -2.94 -5.77 -14.91
CA ALA A 158 -3.56 -7.09 -15.05
C ALA A 158 -5.01 -7.10 -14.50
N ILE A 159 -5.25 -6.43 -13.37
CA ILE A 159 -6.60 -6.29 -12.79
C ILE A 159 -7.48 -5.39 -13.65
N GLN A 160 -6.93 -4.28 -14.17
CA GLN A 160 -7.63 -3.42 -15.13
C GLN A 160 -8.10 -4.20 -16.36
N LYS A 161 -7.24 -5.07 -16.89
CA LYS A 161 -7.58 -5.95 -18.02
C LYS A 161 -8.65 -6.98 -17.65
N LYS A 162 -8.61 -7.52 -16.43
CA LYS A 162 -9.57 -8.53 -15.94
C LYS A 162 -10.94 -7.93 -15.64
N PHE A 163 -10.99 -6.69 -15.16
CA PHE A 163 -12.21 -5.99 -14.76
C PHE A 163 -12.31 -4.61 -15.42
N PRO A 164 -12.49 -4.52 -16.75
CA PRO A 164 -12.42 -3.25 -17.48
C PRO A 164 -13.54 -2.27 -17.16
N THR A 165 -14.65 -2.73 -16.59
CA THR A 165 -15.79 -1.89 -16.21
C THR A 165 -15.64 -1.22 -14.84
N TRP A 166 -14.61 -1.60 -14.07
CA TRP A 166 -14.33 -1.00 -12.77
C TRP A 166 -13.70 0.39 -12.94
N ASN A 167 -13.94 1.27 -11.98
CA ASN A 167 -13.24 2.54 -11.91
C ASN A 167 -11.82 2.37 -11.31
N ALA A 168 -10.96 3.38 -11.45
CA ALA A 168 -9.57 3.32 -11.01
C ALA A 168 -9.41 2.95 -9.52
N THR A 169 -10.28 3.49 -8.68
CA THR A 169 -10.32 3.19 -7.24
C THR A 169 -10.63 1.72 -6.95
N GLN A 170 -11.57 1.15 -7.70
CA GLN A 170 -11.91 -0.29 -7.61
C GLN A 170 -10.76 -1.17 -8.09
N HIS A 171 -10.03 -0.78 -9.15
CA HIS A 171 -8.83 -1.53 -9.58
C HIS A 171 -7.75 -1.51 -8.51
N LEU A 172 -7.49 -0.35 -7.90
CA LEU A 172 -6.50 -0.21 -6.84
C LEU A 172 -6.91 -1.02 -5.59
N LYS A 173 -8.19 -0.98 -5.21
CA LYS A 173 -8.72 -1.81 -4.11
C LYS A 173 -8.66 -3.30 -4.43
N GLY A 174 -8.97 -3.67 -5.67
CA GLY A 174 -8.85 -5.03 -6.19
C GLY A 174 -7.42 -5.55 -6.07
N PHE A 175 -6.41 -4.72 -6.37
CA PHE A 175 -5.00 -5.08 -6.18
C PHE A 175 -4.65 -5.43 -4.74
N PHE A 176 -5.18 -4.70 -3.76
CA PHE A 176 -4.92 -4.99 -2.35
C PHE A 176 -5.68 -6.22 -1.83
N LEU A 177 -6.68 -6.72 -2.58
CA LEU A 177 -7.59 -7.79 -2.13
C LEU A 177 -7.49 -9.09 -2.95
N LEU A 178 -6.95 -9.07 -4.17
CA LEU A 178 -6.89 -10.19 -5.14
C LEU A 178 -5.46 -10.60 -5.46
#